data_AF-A0A4Q7G419-F1
#
_entry.id   AF-A0A4Q7G419-F1
#
_cell.length_a   1.000
_cell.length_b   1.000
_cell.length_c   1.000
_cell.angle_alpha   90.00
_cell.angle_beta   90.00
_cell.angle_gamma   90.00
#
_symmetry.space_group_name_H-M   'P 1'
#
loop_
_entity.id
_entity.type
_entity.pdbx_description
1 polymer ?
#
loop_
_entity_poly.entity_id
_entity_poly.type
_entity_poly.pdbx_seq_one_letter_code
_entity_poly.pdbx_strand_id
1 'polypeptide(L)'
;MMMRWVAVVFVSLGIMDSAALGQSIGDTRCKDPTYTAMAVDKIKKALSGVVDAVETVPPDEAEYIRSESGKALEQQNAARFNAVAGRRFYAAFQFHEEANVAVENLNAARSAGGRDQARYLVVVLSRIGELQEKMPEYLSADRKRAQPLVNDGIRDKMYFFLPTAKAMTVSLLQCVISVL
;
A
#
# COMPACT_ATOMS: atom_id res chain seq x y z
N MET A 1 18.14 56.81 24.33
CA MET A 1 16.79 56.22 24.26
C MET A 1 16.81 55.13 23.20
N MET A 2 17.05 53.88 23.60
CA MET A 2 17.23 52.73 22.70
C MET A 2 15.85 52.20 22.27
N MET A 3 15.55 52.22 20.98
CA MET A 3 14.33 51.67 20.41
C MET A 3 14.65 50.26 19.87
N ARG A 4 14.24 49.25 20.63
CA ARG A 4 14.31 47.82 20.26
C ARG A 4 13.29 47.54 19.15
N TRP A 5 13.75 47.23 17.95
CA TRP A 5 12.93 46.63 16.91
C TRP A 5 12.81 45.13 17.18
N VAL A 6 11.60 44.70 17.55
CA VAL A 6 11.22 43.29 17.66
C VAL A 6 10.90 42.80 16.25
N ALA A 7 11.79 42.01 15.65
CA ALA A 7 11.49 41.28 14.42
C ALA A 7 10.60 40.09 14.78
N VAL A 8 9.31 40.20 14.42
CA VAL A 8 8.33 39.11 14.52
C VAL A 8 8.71 38.05 13.50
N VAL A 9 9.25 36.93 13.98
CA VAL A 9 9.46 35.72 13.17
C VAL A 9 8.08 35.12 12.90
N PHE A 10 7.57 35.33 11.70
CA PHE A 10 6.45 34.57 11.16
C PHE A 10 6.94 33.13 10.90
N VAL A 11 6.84 32.27 11.91
CA VAL A 11 6.84 30.83 11.68
C VAL A 11 5.48 30.52 11.06
N SER A 12 5.43 30.46 9.74
CA SER A 12 4.35 29.82 9.01
C SER A 12 4.37 28.34 9.37
N LEU A 13 3.69 27.99 10.46
CA LEU A 13 3.22 26.64 10.75
C LEU A 13 2.45 26.19 9.51
N GLY A 14 3.09 25.33 8.72
CA GLY A 14 2.46 24.61 7.64
C GLY A 14 1.23 23.94 8.21
N ILE A 15 0.08 24.46 7.81
CA ILE A 15 -1.23 23.92 8.08
C ILE A 15 -1.16 22.50 7.51
N MET A 16 -1.01 21.52 8.40
CA MET A 16 -1.35 20.15 8.08
C MET A 16 -2.83 20.21 7.71
N ASP A 17 -3.15 20.08 6.43
CA ASP A 17 -4.50 19.93 5.93
C ASP A 17 -5.09 18.65 6.57
N SER A 18 -5.74 18.83 7.72
CA SER A 18 -6.52 17.83 8.44
C SER A 18 -7.78 17.40 7.67
N ALA A 19 -7.92 17.78 6.41
CA ALA A 19 -9.10 17.53 5.56
C ALA A 19 -9.14 16.12 4.93
N ALA A 20 -8.24 15.21 5.29
CA ALA A 20 -8.03 13.96 4.55
C ALA A 20 -8.82 12.74 5.04
N LEU A 21 -9.67 12.83 6.07
CA LEU A 21 -10.30 11.64 6.69
C LEU A 21 -11.83 11.68 6.83
N GLY A 22 -12.52 12.63 6.21
CA GLY A 22 -13.98 12.69 6.30
C GLY A 22 -14.63 13.16 5.00
N GLN A 23 -14.78 12.28 4.02
CA GLN A 23 -15.78 12.50 2.97
C GLN A 23 -17.12 11.97 3.44
N SER A 24 -18.11 12.85 3.52
CA SER A 24 -19.49 12.50 3.82
C SER A 24 -20.12 11.73 2.64
N ILE A 25 -20.98 10.77 2.96
CA ILE A 25 -21.87 10.10 1.99
C ILE A 25 -22.63 11.18 1.20
N GLY A 26 -22.60 11.11 -0.14
CA GLY A 26 -23.32 12.06 -1.01
C GLY A 26 -22.51 13.29 -1.44
N ASP A 27 -21.18 13.29 -1.26
CA ASP A 27 -20.31 14.33 -1.80
C ASP A 27 -20.39 14.35 -3.34
N THR A 28 -20.90 15.44 -3.91
CA THR A 28 -21.08 15.59 -5.37
C THR A 28 -19.78 15.47 -6.16
N ARG A 29 -18.63 15.73 -5.52
CA ARG A 29 -17.30 15.52 -6.13
C ARG A 29 -17.03 14.06 -6.48
N CYS A 30 -17.72 13.12 -5.85
CA CYS A 30 -17.60 11.69 -6.15
C CYS A 30 -18.08 11.32 -7.56
N LYS A 31 -18.87 12.19 -8.20
CA LYS A 31 -19.28 12.04 -9.61
C LYS A 31 -18.24 12.55 -10.60
N ASP A 32 -17.25 13.33 -10.15
CA ASP A 32 -16.20 13.87 -11.01
C ASP A 32 -15.10 12.81 -11.23
N PRO A 33 -14.91 12.31 -12.47
CA PRO A 33 -13.86 11.35 -12.78
C PRO A 33 -12.45 11.88 -12.50
N THR A 34 -12.25 13.19 -12.56
CA THR A 34 -10.96 13.83 -12.25
C THR A 34 -10.65 13.70 -10.77
N TYR A 35 -11.65 13.96 -9.92
CA TYR A 35 -11.54 13.83 -8.47
C TYR A 35 -11.22 12.39 -8.06
N THR A 36 -11.95 11.41 -8.59
CA THR A 36 -11.73 9.99 -8.24
C THR A 36 -10.39 9.48 -8.79
N ALA A 37 -9.97 9.88 -9.99
CA ALA A 37 -8.65 9.56 -10.53
C ALA A 37 -7.52 10.14 -9.66
N MET A 38 -7.64 11.39 -9.20
CA MET A 38 -6.67 11.99 -8.28
C MET A 38 -6.58 11.23 -6.95
N ALA A 39 -7.72 10.77 -6.41
CA ALA A 39 -7.73 9.97 -5.19
C ALA A 39 -7.05 8.60 -5.41
N VAL A 40 -7.29 7.94 -6.54
CA VAL A 40 -6.57 6.72 -6.94
C VAL A 40 -5.06 6.95 -7.01
N ASP A 41 -4.62 8.04 -7.63
CA ASP A 41 -3.20 8.36 -7.75
C ASP A 41 -2.53 8.63 -6.38
N LYS A 42 -3.27 9.20 -5.41
CA LYS A 42 -2.80 9.33 -4.01
C LYS A 42 -2.64 7.98 -3.33
N ILE A 43 -3.59 7.06 -3.51
CA ILE A 43 -3.51 5.70 -2.95
C ILE A 43 -2.31 4.96 -3.55
N LYS A 44 -2.12 5.04 -4.87
CA LYS A 44 -0.96 4.46 -5.56
C LYS A 44 0.35 4.99 -4.99
N LYS A 45 0.47 6.31 -4.80
CA LYS A 45 1.69 6.92 -4.25
C LYS A 45 1.98 6.44 -2.83
N ALA A 46 0.97 6.31 -1.98
CA ALA A 46 1.13 5.76 -0.63
C ALA A 46 1.59 4.30 -0.67
N LEU A 47 1.02 3.49 -1.56
CA LEU A 47 1.40 2.09 -1.73
C LEU A 47 2.84 1.92 -2.25
N SER A 48 3.23 2.65 -3.30
CA SER A 48 4.60 2.62 -3.84
C SER A 48 5.65 2.97 -2.79
N GLY A 49 5.37 3.93 -1.91
CA GLY A 49 6.29 4.30 -0.82
C GLY A 49 6.61 3.16 0.16
N VAL A 50 5.76 2.12 0.20
CA VAL A 50 5.98 0.89 0.99
C VAL A 50 6.62 -0.20 0.15
N VAL A 51 6.17 -0.37 -1.09
CA VAL A 51 6.70 -1.39 -2.01
C VAL A 51 8.17 -1.16 -2.33
N ASP A 52 8.56 0.10 -2.56
CA ASP A 52 9.95 0.49 -2.86
C ASP A 52 10.91 0.25 -1.69
N ALA A 53 10.38 0.07 -0.47
CA ALA A 53 11.16 -0.27 0.72
C ALA A 53 11.43 -1.78 0.86
N VAL A 54 10.69 -2.61 0.14
CA VAL A 54 10.87 -4.07 0.12
C VAL A 54 11.87 -4.41 -0.97
N GLU A 55 12.81 -5.28 -0.66
CA GLU A 55 13.85 -5.69 -1.61
C GLU A 55 13.25 -6.26 -2.90
N THR A 56 13.91 -6.00 -4.03
CA THR A 56 13.53 -6.59 -5.30
C THR A 56 13.85 -8.08 -5.30
N VAL A 57 12.89 -8.90 -5.72
CA VAL A 57 13.09 -10.34 -5.89
C VAL A 57 13.68 -10.62 -7.28
N PRO A 58 14.82 -11.34 -7.38
CA PRO A 58 15.35 -11.76 -8.66
C PRO A 58 14.32 -12.55 -9.50
N PRO A 59 14.23 -12.34 -10.83
CA PRO A 59 13.21 -13.00 -11.65
C PRO A 59 13.26 -14.54 -11.59
N ASP A 60 14.45 -15.12 -11.54
CA ASP A 60 14.69 -16.56 -11.40
C ASP A 60 14.20 -17.10 -10.04
N GLU A 61 14.45 -16.38 -8.95
CA GLU A 61 13.91 -16.71 -7.63
C GLU A 61 12.38 -16.58 -7.60
N ALA A 62 11.83 -15.53 -8.22
CA ALA A 62 10.38 -15.34 -8.31
C ALA A 62 9.70 -16.48 -9.08
N GLU A 63 10.28 -16.89 -10.23
CA GLU A 63 9.79 -18.03 -11.02
C GLU A 63 9.86 -19.33 -10.23
N TYR A 64 11.00 -19.59 -9.58
CA TYR A 64 11.16 -20.77 -8.73
C TYR A 64 10.12 -20.80 -7.61
N ILE A 65 9.97 -19.71 -6.84
CA ILE A 65 9.03 -19.63 -5.73
C ILE A 65 7.61 -19.87 -6.23
N ARG A 66 7.20 -19.21 -7.33
CA ARG A 66 5.86 -19.37 -7.90
C ARG A 66 5.59 -20.80 -8.35
N SER A 67 6.48 -21.38 -9.15
CA SER A 67 6.37 -22.75 -9.66
C SER A 67 6.33 -23.78 -8.54
N GLU A 68 7.29 -23.73 -7.62
CA GLU A 68 7.44 -24.75 -6.59
C GLU A 68 6.37 -24.66 -5.50
N SER A 69 5.92 -23.44 -5.15
CA SER A 69 4.77 -23.26 -4.26
C SER A 69 3.50 -23.82 -4.91
N GLY A 70 3.27 -23.54 -6.20
CA GLY A 70 2.13 -24.07 -6.95
C GLY A 70 2.09 -25.59 -6.98
N LYS A 71 3.19 -26.23 -7.38
CA LYS A 71 3.32 -27.70 -7.38
C LYS A 71 3.14 -28.30 -5.99
N ALA A 72 3.68 -27.65 -4.94
CA ALA A 72 3.52 -28.12 -3.58
C ALA A 72 2.06 -28.10 -3.13
N LEU A 73 1.29 -27.08 -3.50
CA LEU A 73 -0.14 -26.98 -3.19
C LEU A 73 -0.97 -28.01 -3.97
N GLU A 74 -0.71 -28.17 -5.27
CA GLU A 74 -1.36 -29.19 -6.12
C GLU A 74 -1.14 -30.62 -5.57
N GLN A 75 0.06 -30.89 -5.07
CA GLN A 75 0.43 -32.18 -4.47
C GLN A 75 0.05 -32.30 -3.00
N GLN A 76 -0.51 -31.26 -2.38
CA GLN A 76 -0.75 -31.17 -0.94
C GLN A 76 0.49 -31.50 -0.08
N ASN A 77 1.68 -31.15 -0.58
CA ASN A 77 2.96 -31.48 0.04
C ASN A 77 3.46 -30.32 0.91
N ALA A 78 3.10 -30.35 2.19
CA ALA A 78 3.49 -29.34 3.17
C ALA A 78 5.01 -29.20 3.34
N ALA A 79 5.77 -30.30 3.25
CA ALA A 79 7.23 -30.27 3.40
C ALA A 79 7.89 -29.48 2.25
N ARG A 80 7.43 -29.71 1.01
CA ARG A 80 7.89 -28.97 -0.16
C ARG A 80 7.53 -27.49 -0.06
N PHE A 81 6.30 -27.19 0.36
CA PHE A 81 5.86 -25.81 0.57
C PHE A 81 6.72 -25.10 1.61
N ASN A 82 6.98 -25.74 2.76
CA ASN A 82 7.81 -25.18 3.83
C ASN A 82 9.27 -24.96 3.38
N ALA A 83 9.81 -25.83 2.53
CA ALA A 83 11.15 -25.64 1.96
C ALA A 83 11.22 -24.39 1.05
N VAL A 84 10.16 -24.10 0.29
CA VAL A 84 10.05 -22.86 -0.51
C VAL A 84 9.84 -21.64 0.40
N ALA A 85 8.95 -21.76 1.40
CA ALA A 85 8.65 -20.69 2.35
C ALA A 85 9.88 -20.28 3.19
N GLY A 86 10.81 -21.20 3.42
CA GLY A 86 12.08 -20.93 4.10
C GLY A 86 13.14 -20.18 3.26
N ARG A 87 12.89 -19.92 1.98
CA ARG A 87 13.84 -19.20 1.12
C ARG A 87 13.94 -17.72 1.50
N ARG A 88 15.12 -17.15 1.30
CA ARG A 88 15.45 -15.74 1.60
C ARG A 88 14.41 -14.75 1.05
N PHE A 89 14.01 -14.91 -0.21
CA PHE A 89 13.17 -13.95 -0.92
C PHE A 89 11.67 -14.26 -0.82
N TYR A 90 11.27 -15.33 -0.14
CA TYR A 90 9.87 -15.76 -0.10
C TYR A 90 8.93 -14.68 0.47
N ALA A 91 9.28 -14.09 1.61
CA ALA A 91 8.44 -13.06 2.23
C ALA A 91 8.35 -11.78 1.37
N ALA A 92 9.46 -11.37 0.74
CA ALA A 92 9.47 -10.24 -0.19
C ALA A 92 8.61 -10.54 -1.43
N PHE A 93 8.71 -11.75 -1.98
CA PHE A 93 7.90 -12.20 -3.12
C PHE A 93 6.41 -12.15 -2.79
N GLN A 94 6.01 -12.72 -1.65
CA GLN A 94 4.62 -12.72 -1.19
C GLN A 94 4.09 -11.30 -1.01
N PHE A 95 4.92 -10.37 -0.54
CA PHE A 95 4.56 -8.95 -0.44
C PHE A 95 4.37 -8.31 -1.81
N HIS A 96 5.30 -8.52 -2.74
CA HIS A 96 5.24 -7.96 -4.10
C HIS A 96 4.05 -8.50 -4.91
N GLU A 97 3.69 -9.78 -4.80
CA GLU A 97 2.53 -10.32 -5.50
C GLU A 97 1.22 -9.60 -5.10
N GLU A 98 0.99 -9.37 -3.81
CA GLU A 98 -0.20 -8.63 -3.35
C GLU A 98 -0.17 -7.16 -3.80
N ALA A 99 1.01 -6.53 -3.71
CA ALA A 99 1.20 -5.16 -4.14
C ALA A 99 0.94 -4.98 -5.65
N ASN A 100 1.42 -5.91 -6.47
CA ASN A 100 1.21 -5.88 -7.93
C ASN A 100 -0.29 -5.98 -8.25
N VAL A 101 -1.01 -6.91 -7.64
CA VAL A 101 -2.47 -7.03 -7.83
C VAL A 101 -3.18 -5.75 -7.38
N ALA A 102 -2.79 -5.15 -6.25
CA ALA A 102 -3.35 -3.88 -5.80
C ALA A 102 -3.09 -2.75 -6.81
N VAL A 103 -1.86 -2.64 -7.34
CA VAL A 103 -1.50 -1.61 -8.33
C VAL A 103 -2.25 -1.80 -9.65
N GLU A 104 -2.36 -3.03 -10.15
CA GLU A 104 -3.14 -3.35 -11.34
C GLU A 104 -4.60 -2.94 -11.19
N ASN A 105 -5.22 -3.25 -10.05
CA ASN A 105 -6.60 -2.86 -9.78
C ASN A 105 -6.76 -1.36 -9.57
N LEU A 106 -5.77 -0.67 -8.99
CA LEU A 106 -5.75 0.81 -8.94
C LEU A 106 -5.67 1.41 -10.34
N ASN A 107 -4.85 0.85 -11.23
CA ASN A 107 -4.77 1.30 -12.62
C ASN A 107 -6.13 1.13 -13.34
N ALA A 108 -6.79 -0.01 -13.15
CA ALA A 108 -8.13 -0.25 -13.70
C ALA A 108 -9.20 0.69 -13.11
N ALA A 109 -9.19 0.89 -11.78
CA ALA A 109 -10.07 1.83 -11.08
C ALA A 109 -9.88 3.28 -11.55
N ARG A 110 -8.65 3.68 -11.93
CA ARG A 110 -8.37 5.03 -12.43
C ARG A 110 -9.09 5.33 -13.73
N SER A 111 -9.23 4.33 -14.61
CA SER A 111 -9.90 4.45 -15.91
C SER A 111 -11.39 4.07 -15.88
N ALA A 112 -11.87 3.49 -14.77
CA ALA A 112 -13.25 3.07 -14.60
C ALA A 112 -14.08 4.15 -13.91
N GLY A 113 -15.40 4.03 -14.03
CA GLY A 113 -16.36 4.84 -13.28
C GLY A 113 -17.42 3.96 -12.61
N GLY A 114 -18.15 4.54 -11.66
CA GLY A 114 -19.31 3.91 -11.04
C GLY A 114 -19.03 2.51 -10.48
N ARG A 115 -19.87 1.54 -10.84
CA ARG A 115 -19.84 0.19 -10.24
C ARG A 115 -18.53 -0.54 -10.49
N ASP A 116 -17.91 -0.36 -11.66
CA ASP A 116 -16.65 -1.03 -11.98
C ASP A 116 -15.49 -0.42 -11.20
N GLN A 117 -15.46 0.90 -11.02
CA GLN A 117 -14.49 1.54 -10.13
C GLN A 117 -14.63 1.00 -8.70
N ALA A 118 -15.84 0.87 -8.18
CA ALA A 118 -16.08 0.29 -6.85
C ALA A 118 -15.59 -1.17 -6.75
N ARG A 119 -15.83 -2.01 -7.77
CA ARG A 119 -15.36 -3.41 -7.80
C ARG A 119 -13.84 -3.51 -7.70
N TYR A 120 -13.12 -2.70 -8.49
CA TYR A 120 -11.66 -2.67 -8.44
C TYR A 120 -11.15 -2.17 -7.08
N LEU A 121 -11.78 -1.13 -6.51
CA LEU A 121 -11.42 -0.61 -5.19
C LEU A 121 -11.65 -1.62 -4.05
N VAL A 122 -12.65 -2.50 -4.15
CA VAL A 122 -12.85 -3.61 -3.19
C VAL A 122 -11.67 -4.59 -3.24
N VAL A 123 -11.20 -4.94 -4.45
CA VAL A 123 -10.01 -5.80 -4.60
C VAL A 123 -8.78 -5.12 -4.01
N VAL A 124 -8.56 -3.83 -4.29
CA VAL A 124 -7.46 -3.05 -3.71
C VAL A 124 -7.52 -3.08 -2.18
N LEU A 125 -8.70 -2.87 -1.59
CA LEU A 125 -8.86 -2.86 -0.14
C LEU A 125 -8.48 -4.22 0.48
N SER A 126 -8.90 -5.32 -0.14
CA SER A 126 -8.53 -6.68 0.28
C SER A 126 -7.01 -6.88 0.21
N ARG A 127 -6.38 -6.53 -0.92
CA ARG A 127 -4.92 -6.68 -1.11
C ARG A 127 -4.10 -5.81 -0.17
N ILE A 128 -4.55 -4.61 0.16
CA ILE A 128 -3.92 -3.79 1.22
C ILE A 128 -4.02 -4.49 2.58
N GLY A 129 -5.13 -5.19 2.88
CA GLY A 129 -5.25 -6.04 4.06
C GLY A 129 -4.20 -7.15 4.10
N GLU A 130 -4.06 -7.90 3.00
CA GLU A 130 -3.03 -8.94 2.87
C GLU A 130 -1.61 -8.39 3.04
N LEU A 131 -1.32 -7.20 2.50
CA LEU A 131 -0.03 -6.52 2.69
C LEU A 131 0.22 -6.16 4.17
N GLN A 132 -0.83 -5.74 4.90
CA GLN A 132 -0.71 -5.48 6.34
C GLN A 132 -0.39 -6.74 7.13
N GLU A 133 -0.91 -7.90 6.72
CA GLU A 133 -0.64 -9.19 7.35
C GLU A 133 0.75 -9.73 7.00
N LYS A 134 1.18 -9.60 5.74
CA LYS A 134 2.49 -10.05 5.26
C LYS A 134 3.65 -9.15 5.70
N MET A 135 3.40 -7.87 5.99
CA MET A 135 4.45 -6.92 6.40
C MET A 135 5.20 -7.39 7.66
N PRO A 136 4.55 -7.77 8.78
CA PRO A 136 5.25 -8.33 9.94
C PRO A 136 6.13 -9.54 9.62
N GLU A 137 5.68 -10.43 8.73
CA GLU A 137 6.46 -11.61 8.31
C GLU A 137 7.73 -11.21 7.56
N TYR A 138 7.60 -10.27 6.61
CA TYR A 138 8.74 -9.70 5.90
C TYR A 138 9.74 -9.02 6.86
N LEU A 139 9.25 -8.16 7.76
CA LEU A 139 10.10 -7.47 8.73
C LEU A 139 10.80 -8.45 9.69
N SER A 140 10.12 -9.51 10.09
CA SER A 140 10.68 -10.59 10.92
C SER A 140 11.77 -11.36 10.18
N ALA A 141 11.55 -11.68 8.89
CA ALA A 141 12.54 -12.34 8.04
C ALA A 141 13.75 -11.44 7.77
N ASP A 142 13.55 -10.15 7.49
CA ASP A 142 14.63 -9.19 7.26
C ASP A 142 15.50 -8.98 8.51
N ARG A 143 14.88 -8.89 9.69
CA ARG A 143 15.59 -8.74 10.97
C ARG A 143 16.53 -9.90 11.30
N LYS A 144 16.25 -11.11 10.79
CA LYS A 144 17.10 -12.30 11.02
C LYS A 144 18.35 -12.33 10.14
N ARG A 145 18.49 -11.40 9.20
CA ARG A 145 19.63 -11.33 8.28
C ARG A 145 20.85 -10.74 8.99
N ALA A 146 22.04 -11.10 8.50
CA ALA A 146 23.28 -10.50 8.94
C ALA A 146 23.32 -8.98 8.69
N GLN A 147 22.65 -8.53 7.62
CA GLN A 147 22.48 -7.12 7.27
C GLN A 147 21.00 -6.89 6.89
N PRO A 148 20.16 -6.45 7.85
CA PRO A 148 18.78 -6.06 7.58
C PRO A 148 18.73 -4.87 6.62
N LEU A 149 17.78 -4.89 5.68
CA LEU A 149 17.57 -3.81 4.72
C LEU A 149 16.64 -2.73 5.30
N VAL A 150 15.72 -3.12 6.18
CA VAL A 150 14.72 -2.22 6.76
C VAL A 150 15.22 -1.66 8.09
N ASN A 151 15.66 -0.41 8.07
CA ASN A 151 15.92 0.36 9.30
C ASN A 151 14.61 0.87 9.95
N ASP A 152 14.70 1.40 11.16
CA ASP A 152 13.52 1.84 11.91
C ASP A 152 12.73 2.95 11.20
N GLY A 153 13.41 3.88 10.52
CA GLY A 153 12.72 4.94 9.75
C GLY A 153 11.93 4.41 8.54
N ILE A 154 12.43 3.35 7.89
CA ILE A 154 11.69 2.66 6.82
C ILE A 154 10.51 1.89 7.43
N ARG A 155 10.74 1.18 8.54
CA ARG A 155 9.70 0.44 9.26
C ARG A 155 8.53 1.35 9.64
N ASP A 156 8.82 2.51 10.23
CA ASP A 156 7.79 3.49 10.63
C ASP A 156 6.99 3.99 9.42
N LYS A 157 7.66 4.23 8.29
CA LYS A 157 6.99 4.57 7.04
C LYS A 157 6.05 3.46 6.58
N MET A 158 6.46 2.20 6.62
CA MET A 158 5.60 1.07 6.24
C MET A 158 4.36 0.98 7.15
N TYR A 159 4.54 1.12 8.47
CA TYR A 159 3.44 1.15 9.44
C TYR A 159 2.52 2.36 9.28
N PHE A 160 2.99 3.47 8.74
CA PHE A 160 2.17 4.65 8.49
C PHE A 160 1.44 4.58 7.14
N PHE A 161 2.13 4.23 6.06
CA PHE A 161 1.60 4.33 4.71
C PHE A 161 0.59 3.24 4.36
N LEU A 162 0.74 1.99 4.84
CA LEU A 162 -0.25 0.94 4.57
C LEU A 162 -1.63 1.25 5.19
N PRO A 163 -1.74 1.61 6.49
CA PRO A 163 -3.02 2.04 7.06
C PRO A 163 -3.57 3.29 6.39
N THR A 164 -2.72 4.24 6.00
CA THR A 164 -3.13 5.43 5.27
C THR A 164 -3.74 5.08 3.91
N ALA A 165 -3.09 4.22 3.13
CA ALA A 165 -3.61 3.73 1.85
C ALA A 165 -4.94 3.00 2.02
N LYS A 166 -5.08 2.18 3.07
CA LYS A 166 -6.34 1.52 3.44
C LYS A 166 -7.46 2.53 3.71
N ALA A 167 -7.21 3.51 4.57
CA ALA A 167 -8.18 4.53 4.93
C ALA A 167 -8.62 5.36 3.71
N MET A 168 -7.67 5.76 2.86
CA MET A 168 -7.95 6.45 1.60
C MET A 168 -8.79 5.59 0.65
N THR A 169 -8.49 4.29 0.55
CA THR A 169 -9.26 3.35 -0.28
C THR A 169 -10.69 3.20 0.22
N VAL A 170 -10.90 3.08 1.54
CA VAL A 170 -12.24 3.03 2.14
C VAL A 170 -13.01 4.32 1.87
N SER A 171 -12.38 5.49 2.08
CA SER A 171 -13.01 6.78 1.83
C SER A 171 -13.43 6.92 0.36
N LEU A 172 -12.55 6.57 -0.59
CA LEU A 172 -12.87 6.63 -2.00
C LEU A 172 -13.96 5.62 -2.39
N LEU A 173 -13.91 4.40 -1.85
CA LEU A 173 -14.93 3.39 -2.10
C LEU A 173 -16.32 3.85 -1.62
N GLN A 174 -16.41 4.43 -0.42
CA GLN A 174 -17.65 5.01 0.11
C GLN A 174 -18.14 6.17 -0.75
N CYS A 175 -17.23 7.04 -1.18
CA CYS A 175 -17.50 8.15 -2.09
C CYS A 175 -18.13 7.64 -3.40
N VAL A 176 -17.50 6.67 -4.08
CA VAL A 176 -18.01 6.06 -5.31
C VAL A 176 -19.36 5.38 -5.06
N ILE A 177 -19.49 4.56 -4.01
CA ILE A 177 -20.74 3.86 -3.68
C ILE A 177 -21.91 4.82 -3.44
N SER A 178 -21.66 5.97 -2.81
CA SER A 178 -22.71 6.94 -2.47
C SER A 178 -23.36 7.61 -3.67
N VAL A 179 -22.77 7.47 -4.87
CA VAL A 179 -23.25 8.08 -6.11
C VAL A 179 -23.58 7.04 -7.21
N LEU A 180 -23.62 5.75 -6.86
CA LEU A 180 -24.02 4.64 -7.75
C LEU A 180 -25.52 4.59 -8.03
#